data_AF-A0A1A3QA24-F1
#
_entry.id   AF-A0A1A3QA24-F1
#
_cell.length_a   1.000
_cell.length_b   1.000
_cell.length_c   1.000
_cell.angle_alpha   90.00
_cell.angle_beta   90.00
_cell.angle_gamma   90.00
#
_symmetry.space_group_name_H-M   'P 1'
#
loop_
_entity.id
_entity.type
_entity.pdbx_description
1 polymer ?
#
loop_
_entity_poly.entity_id
_entity_poly.type
_entity_poly.pdbx_seq_one_letter_code
_entity_poly.pdbx_strand_id
1 'polypeptide(L)'
;MTYFASASRDDEFEINDGSPGPKAKLHNGMPARSKPLTHERVVAVIIRAVRAIRRSSSEPELDGDTNLALDLGLESASRVELLLEVERTLDVALDVGAVAVFAELTIAELADLILPKLQDDGVYRLPIS
;
A
#
# COMPACT_ATOMS: atom_id res chain seq x y z
N MET A 1 16.83 -28.43 82.08
CA MET A 1 17.53 -28.81 80.85
C MET A 1 17.24 -27.76 79.79
N THR A 2 18.19 -26.87 79.51
CA THR A 2 19.08 -26.96 78.33
C THR A 2 18.35 -26.90 77.01
N TYR A 3 18.77 -26.13 76.03
CA TYR A 3 19.72 -25.03 75.82
C TYR A 3 19.42 -24.67 74.33
N PHE A 4 19.62 -23.42 73.92
CA PHE A 4 20.27 -23.05 72.66
C PHE A 4 20.19 -23.99 71.45
N ALA A 5 19.91 -23.42 70.27
CA ALA A 5 20.90 -23.53 69.18
C ALA A 5 20.56 -22.59 68.03
N SER A 6 21.38 -21.55 67.92
CA SER A 6 21.84 -20.99 66.65
C SER A 6 22.33 -22.11 65.72
N ALA A 7 22.09 -21.98 64.41
CA ALA A 7 23.15 -21.92 63.40
C ALA A 7 22.56 -21.99 61.99
N SER A 8 23.03 -21.08 61.14
CA SER A 8 23.12 -21.21 59.69
C SER A 8 23.57 -22.61 59.26
N ARG A 9 23.12 -23.09 58.09
CA ARG A 9 23.85 -22.95 56.81
C ARG A 9 23.17 -23.77 55.70
N ASP A 10 23.09 -23.14 54.52
CA ASP A 10 22.96 -23.58 53.13
C ASP A 10 22.25 -24.92 52.81
N ASP A 11 21.23 -24.87 51.93
CA ASP A 11 21.34 -25.42 50.56
C ASP A 11 20.09 -25.07 49.69
N GLU A 12 20.38 -24.59 48.47
CA GLU A 12 19.64 -24.81 47.20
C GLU A 12 18.10 -24.61 47.10
N PHE A 13 17.65 -23.64 46.29
CA PHE A 13 17.56 -23.74 44.83
C PHE A 13 16.75 -22.54 44.28
N GLU A 14 17.45 -21.60 43.68
CA GLU A 14 16.85 -20.53 42.88
C GLU A 14 16.52 -21.12 41.51
N ILE A 15 15.22 -21.28 41.19
CA ILE A 15 14.77 -21.37 39.81
C ILE A 15 13.65 -20.37 39.56
N ASN A 16 14.01 -19.43 38.69
CA ASN A 16 13.21 -18.48 37.96
C ASN A 16 11.92 -19.10 37.37
N ASP A 17 10.78 -18.52 37.73
CA ASP A 17 9.61 -18.43 36.86
C ASP A 17 9.23 -16.93 36.87
N GLY A 18 9.41 -16.15 35.82
CA GLY A 18 9.10 -16.50 34.45
C GLY A 18 7.87 -15.73 33.95
N SER A 19 7.79 -14.41 34.13
CA SER A 19 7.60 -13.50 32.97
C SER A 19 7.27 -12.05 33.33
N PRO A 20 7.83 -11.09 32.55
CA PRO A 20 7.71 -9.67 32.76
C PRO A 20 6.51 -9.09 31.99
N GLY A 21 5.75 -8.20 32.62
CA GLY A 21 4.85 -7.29 31.90
C GLY A 21 5.46 -5.89 31.83
N PRO A 22 6.32 -5.57 30.85
CA PRO A 22 6.71 -4.18 30.62
C PRO A 22 5.50 -3.44 30.03
N LYS A 23 4.86 -2.61 30.86
CA LYS A 23 3.97 -1.57 30.37
C LYS A 23 4.80 -0.55 29.59
N ALA A 24 4.24 -0.09 28.47
CA ALA A 24 4.77 0.90 27.55
C ALA A 24 5.92 0.41 26.65
N LYS A 25 5.61 -0.50 25.72
CA LYS A 25 6.10 -0.29 24.36
C LYS A 25 5.45 1.00 23.87
N LEU A 26 6.20 2.08 23.89
CA LEU A 26 5.93 3.26 23.07
C LEU A 26 6.02 2.77 21.62
N HIS A 27 4.95 2.21 21.08
CA HIS A 27 4.76 2.18 19.65
C HIS A 27 4.44 3.62 19.26
N ASN A 28 5.50 4.43 19.19
CA ASN A 28 5.59 5.45 18.17
C ASN A 28 5.58 4.69 16.85
N GLY A 29 4.38 4.21 16.48
CA GLY A 29 4.04 3.89 15.12
C GLY A 29 4.30 5.19 14.39
N MET A 30 5.51 5.31 13.85
CA MET A 30 5.71 6.09 12.65
C MET A 30 4.48 5.74 11.80
N PRO A 31 3.62 6.71 11.42
CA PRO A 31 2.79 6.42 10.25
C PRO A 31 3.82 6.00 9.22
N ALA A 32 3.75 4.74 8.76
CA ALA A 32 4.56 4.27 7.66
C ALA A 32 4.38 5.35 6.62
N ARG A 33 5.41 6.20 6.46
CA ARG A 33 5.30 7.53 5.88
C ARG A 33 4.53 7.31 4.60
N SER A 34 3.24 7.68 4.59
CA SER A 34 2.40 7.49 3.43
C SER A 34 3.14 8.30 2.40
N LYS A 35 3.90 7.62 1.53
CA LYS A 35 4.69 8.30 0.52
C LYS A 35 3.64 9.15 -0.18
N PRO A 36 3.89 10.47 -0.32
CA PRO A 36 2.92 11.31 -1.00
C PRO A 36 2.56 10.59 -2.29
N LEU A 37 1.27 10.39 -2.52
CA LEU A 37 0.76 9.78 -3.74
C LEU A 37 1.11 10.77 -4.85
N THR A 38 2.32 10.63 -5.39
CA THR A 38 2.85 11.48 -6.46
C THR A 38 2.37 10.95 -7.79
N HIS A 39 2.26 11.85 -8.77
CA HIS A 39 1.96 11.49 -10.16
C HIS A 39 2.89 10.38 -10.67
N GLU A 40 4.19 10.50 -10.41
CA GLU A 40 5.20 9.47 -10.74
C GLU A 40 4.85 8.09 -10.15
N ARG A 41 4.29 8.06 -8.94
CA ARG A 41 3.92 6.79 -8.31
C ARG A 41 2.71 6.16 -9.00
N VAL A 42 1.72 6.96 -9.35
CA VAL A 42 0.53 6.51 -10.08
C VAL A 42 0.93 5.99 -11.46
N VAL A 43 1.75 6.73 -12.19
CA VAL A 43 2.34 6.31 -13.48
C VAL A 43 3.06 4.96 -13.34
N ALA A 44 3.91 4.80 -12.34
CA ALA A 44 4.63 3.54 -12.11
C ALA A 44 3.69 2.35 -11.83
N VAL A 45 2.55 2.58 -11.15
CA VAL A 45 1.54 1.54 -10.91
C VAL A 45 0.83 1.16 -12.20
N ILE A 46 0.43 2.14 -13.02
CA ILE A 46 -0.20 1.91 -14.32
C ILE A 46 0.75 1.11 -15.23
N ILE A 47 2.02 1.52 -15.34
CA ILE A 47 3.04 0.81 -16.13
C ILE A 47 3.17 -0.66 -15.68
N ARG A 48 3.19 -0.90 -14.36
CA ARG A 48 3.25 -2.26 -13.82
C ARG A 48 2.01 -3.07 -14.20
N ALA A 49 0.83 -2.48 -14.12
CA ALA A 49 -0.42 -3.16 -14.46
C ALA A 49 -0.52 -3.43 -15.98
N VAL A 50 -0.06 -2.50 -16.83
CA VAL A 50 0.07 -2.71 -18.28
C VAL A 50 0.97 -3.91 -18.58
N ARG A 51 2.14 -4.00 -17.93
CA ARG A 51 3.06 -5.13 -18.09
C ARG A 51 2.44 -6.46 -17.67
N ALA A 52 1.65 -6.46 -16.59
CA ALA A 52 0.95 -7.66 -16.13
C ALA A 52 -0.07 -8.17 -17.17
N ILE A 53 -0.76 -7.25 -17.87
CA ILE A 53 -1.77 -7.61 -18.87
C ILE A 53 -1.15 -8.07 -20.20
N ARG A 54 -0.15 -7.35 -20.73
CA ARG A 54 0.41 -7.67 -22.06
C ARG A 54 1.17 -8.99 -22.11
N ARG A 55 1.69 -9.50 -20.98
CA ARG A 55 2.49 -10.75 -20.85
C ARG A 55 3.62 -10.93 -21.89
N SER A 56 3.96 -9.90 -22.65
CA SER A 56 4.99 -9.94 -23.68
C SER A 56 6.35 -9.81 -23.03
N SER A 57 7.27 -10.71 -23.37
CA SER A 57 8.65 -10.76 -22.84
C SER A 57 9.57 -9.69 -23.43
N SER A 58 9.10 -8.94 -24.44
CA SER A 58 9.74 -7.70 -24.85
C SER A 58 9.15 -6.59 -24.00
N GLU A 59 9.94 -6.04 -23.09
CA GLU A 59 9.56 -4.86 -22.30
C GLU A 59 9.79 -3.63 -23.18
N PRO A 60 8.77 -3.09 -23.90
CA PRO A 60 8.93 -1.76 -24.46
C PRO A 60 9.22 -0.78 -23.32
N GLU A 61 10.02 0.24 -23.60
CA GLU A 61 10.11 1.38 -22.70
C GLU A 61 8.72 2.02 -22.65
N LEU A 62 8.13 2.03 -21.45
CA LEU A 62 6.81 2.60 -21.19
C LEU A 62 7.02 3.87 -20.40
N ASP A 63 6.41 4.95 -20.86
CA ASP A 63 6.50 6.28 -20.27
C ASP A 63 5.12 6.92 -20.16
N GLY A 64 5.07 8.16 -19.70
CA GLY A 64 3.81 8.90 -19.53
C GLY A 64 3.06 9.16 -20.83
N ASP A 65 3.78 9.36 -21.94
CA ASP A 65 3.22 9.70 -23.26
C ASP A 65 2.72 8.46 -24.02
N THR A 66 3.00 7.27 -23.50
CA THR A 66 2.56 6.01 -24.07
C THR A 66 1.04 5.89 -24.05
N ASN A 67 0.44 5.69 -25.22
CA ASN A 67 -1.01 5.55 -25.36
C ASN A 67 -1.48 4.10 -25.11
N LEU A 68 -2.50 3.93 -24.26
CA LEU A 68 -2.99 2.62 -23.86
C LEU A 68 -3.59 1.81 -25.02
N ALA A 69 -4.29 2.43 -25.97
CA ALA A 69 -4.90 1.72 -27.09
C ALA A 69 -4.07 1.79 -28.37
N LEU A 70 -3.56 2.97 -28.73
CA LEU A 70 -2.87 3.22 -30.00
C LEU A 70 -1.45 2.68 -30.01
N ASP A 71 -0.68 2.85 -28.93
CA ASP A 71 0.70 2.38 -28.85
C ASP A 71 0.76 0.92 -28.37
N LEU A 72 0.00 0.61 -27.32
CA LEU A 72 0.05 -0.71 -26.69
C LEU A 72 -0.93 -1.72 -27.27
N GLY A 73 -1.92 -1.27 -28.04
CA GLY A 73 -2.96 -2.13 -28.61
C GLY A 73 -3.93 -2.67 -27.56
N LEU A 74 -4.09 -2.03 -26.39
CA LEU A 74 -5.05 -2.52 -25.39
C LEU A 74 -6.47 -2.28 -25.86
N GLU A 75 -7.20 -3.36 -26.07
CA GLU A 75 -8.62 -3.31 -26.38
C GLU A 75 -9.44 -2.79 -25.18
N SER A 76 -10.70 -2.43 -25.41
CA SER A 76 -11.59 -1.94 -24.36
C SER A 76 -11.69 -2.89 -23.16
N ALA A 77 -11.74 -4.20 -23.38
CA ALA A 77 -11.77 -5.19 -22.30
C ALA A 77 -10.46 -5.18 -21.48
N SER A 78 -9.30 -5.18 -22.14
CA SER A 78 -8.01 -5.12 -21.46
C SER A 78 -7.77 -3.81 -20.73
N ARG A 79 -8.33 -2.69 -21.22
CA ARG A 79 -8.32 -1.42 -20.51
C ARG A 79 -9.21 -1.45 -19.27
N VAL A 80 -10.38 -2.08 -19.33
CA VAL A 80 -11.21 -2.31 -18.14
C VAL A 80 -10.44 -3.12 -17.09
N GLU A 81 -9.77 -4.21 -17.49
CA GLU A 81 -8.94 -5.00 -16.59
C GLU A 81 -7.79 -4.18 -15.99
N LEU A 82 -7.13 -3.34 -16.80
CA LEU A 82 -6.08 -2.43 -16.34
C LEU A 82 -6.60 -1.46 -15.28
N LEU A 83 -7.72 -0.80 -15.56
CA LEU A 83 -8.31 0.18 -14.67
C LEU A 83 -8.74 -0.45 -13.34
N LEU A 84 -9.32 -1.65 -13.37
CA LEU A 84 -9.68 -2.40 -12.16
C LEU A 84 -8.46 -2.79 -11.31
N GLU A 85 -7.36 -3.20 -11.94
CA GLU A 85 -6.12 -3.49 -11.22
C GLU A 85 -5.51 -2.23 -10.60
N VAL A 86 -5.54 -1.11 -11.33
CA VAL A 86 -5.05 0.19 -10.84
C VAL A 86 -5.90 0.70 -9.68
N GLU A 87 -7.23 0.66 -9.80
CA GLU A 87 -8.20 0.97 -8.74
C GLU A 87 -7.92 0.14 -7.48
N ARG A 88 -7.77 -1.18 -7.63
CA ARG A 88 -7.47 -2.07 -6.49
C ARG A 88 -6.09 -1.79 -5.88
N THR A 89 -5.09 -1.50 -6.70
CA THR A 89 -3.71 -1.29 -6.23
C THR A 89 -3.55 0.03 -5.50
N LEU A 90 -4.28 1.07 -5.93
CA LEU A 90 -4.24 2.40 -5.36
C LEU A 90 -5.36 2.66 -4.34
N ASP A 91 -6.27 1.71 -4.17
CA ASP A 91 -7.45 1.80 -3.29
C ASP A 91 -8.28 3.08 -3.59
N VAL A 92 -8.63 3.27 -4.87
CA VAL A 92 -9.28 4.50 -5.37
C VAL A 92 -10.47 4.20 -6.27
N ALA A 93 -11.59 4.87 -6.05
CA ALA A 93 -12.78 4.70 -6.89
C ALA A 93 -12.62 5.37 -8.26
N LEU A 94 -12.57 4.57 -9.33
CA LEU A 94 -12.50 5.02 -10.71
C LEU A 94 -13.80 4.75 -11.46
N ASP A 95 -14.18 5.67 -12.34
CA ASP A 95 -15.28 5.42 -13.26
C ASP A 95 -14.75 4.58 -14.45
N VAL A 96 -14.58 3.29 -14.21
CA VAL A 96 -13.98 2.36 -15.19
C VAL A 96 -14.74 2.37 -16.51
N GLY A 97 -16.06 2.52 -16.47
CA GLY A 97 -16.92 2.60 -17.65
C GLY A 97 -16.65 3.83 -18.50
N ALA A 98 -16.55 5.02 -17.88
CA ALA A 98 -16.22 6.24 -18.59
C ALA A 98 -14.76 6.28 -19.05
N VAL A 99 -13.81 5.79 -18.25
CA VAL A 99 -12.38 5.88 -18.60
C VAL A 99 -12.01 4.88 -19.70
N ALA A 100 -12.59 3.68 -19.72
CA ALA A 100 -12.27 2.65 -20.70
C ALA A 100 -12.70 2.97 -22.14
N VAL A 101 -13.63 3.92 -22.34
CA VAL A 101 -14.08 4.29 -23.70
C VAL A 101 -13.07 5.13 -24.46
N PHE A 102 -12.12 5.77 -23.77
CA PHE A 102 -11.14 6.66 -24.41
C PHE A 102 -10.01 5.87 -25.07
N ALA A 103 -10.01 5.84 -26.42
CA ALA A 103 -8.91 5.32 -27.24
C ALA A 103 -7.66 6.19 -27.15
N GLU A 104 -7.84 7.49 -27.03
CA GLU A 104 -6.75 8.47 -26.99
C GLU A 104 -6.35 8.80 -25.55
N LEU A 105 -6.12 7.77 -24.71
CA LEU A 105 -5.72 7.95 -23.31
C LEU A 105 -4.29 7.47 -23.08
N THR A 106 -3.41 8.36 -22.64
CA THR A 106 -2.03 8.05 -22.25
C THR A 106 -1.92 7.63 -20.79
N ILE A 107 -0.78 7.03 -20.43
CA ILE A 107 -0.47 6.65 -19.04
C ILE A 107 -0.45 7.88 -18.12
N ALA A 108 0.11 9.01 -18.57
CA ALA A 108 0.17 10.25 -17.79
C ALA A 108 -1.22 10.87 -17.59
N GLU A 109 -2.07 10.86 -18.62
CA GLU A 109 -3.45 11.34 -18.52
C GLU A 109 -4.28 10.45 -17.60
N LEU A 110 -4.13 9.13 -17.69
CA LEU A 110 -4.77 8.23 -16.73
C LEU A 110 -4.31 8.53 -15.30
N ALA A 111 -3.01 8.79 -15.09
CA ALA A 111 -2.51 9.18 -13.78
C ALA A 111 -3.08 10.51 -13.29
N ASP A 112 -3.25 11.49 -14.18
CA ASP A 112 -3.86 12.79 -13.87
C ASP A 112 -5.35 12.66 -13.49
N LEU A 113 -6.07 11.71 -14.09
CA LEU A 113 -7.46 11.41 -13.70
C LEU A 113 -7.56 10.77 -12.29
N ILE A 114 -6.57 9.98 -11.90
CA ILE A 114 -6.55 9.25 -10.63
C ILE A 114 -6.03 10.14 -9.49
N LEU A 115 -5.04 10.98 -9.74
CA LEU A 115 -4.38 11.83 -8.74
C LEU A 115 -5.34 12.69 -7.90
N PRO A 116 -6.33 13.41 -8.46
CA PRO A 116 -7.27 14.19 -7.66
C PRO A 116 -8.13 13.29 -6.77
N LYS A 117 -8.48 12.07 -7.21
CA LYS A 117 -9.26 11.12 -6.40
C LYS A 117 -8.48 10.59 -5.19
N LEU A 118 -7.16 10.45 -5.33
CA LEU A 118 -6.25 10.13 -4.23
C LEU A 118 -6.08 11.29 -3.22
N GLN A 119 -6.29 12.53 -3.66
CA GLN A 119 -6.19 13.72 -2.81
C GLN A 119 -7.51 14.06 -2.12
N ASP A 120 -8.64 13.71 -2.74
CA ASP A 120 -10.00 13.97 -2.27
C ASP A 120 -10.40 13.11 -1.04
N ASP A 121 -9.78 11.94 -0.87
CA ASP A 121 -9.95 11.08 0.33
C ASP A 121 -9.47 11.75 1.64
N GLY A 122 -8.80 12.90 1.53
CA GLY A 122 -8.39 13.73 2.67
C GLY A 122 -9.40 14.78 3.14
N VAL A 123 -10.51 15.04 2.44
CA VAL A 123 -11.30 16.29 2.64
C VAL A 123 -12.76 16.09 3.05
N TYR A 124 -13.33 14.88 3.06
CA TYR A 124 -14.68 14.66 3.62
C TYR A 124 -14.67 14.21 5.08
N ARG A 125 -13.95 14.94 5.95
CA ARG A 125 -14.24 14.93 7.39
C ARG A 125 -15.47 15.81 7.61
N LEU A 126 -16.67 15.21 7.52
CA LEU A 126 -17.93 15.87 7.86
C LEU A 126 -17.82 16.60 9.21
N PRO A 127 -18.24 17.86 9.34
CA PRO A 127 -18.35 18.51 10.64
C PRO A 127 -19.43 17.77 11.45
N ILE A 128 -19.02 17.23 12.59
CA ILE A 128 -19.93 16.79 13.65
C ILE A 128 -20.91 17.94 13.96
N SER A 129 -22.21 17.68 13.78
CA SER A 129 -23.30 18.50 14.33
C SER A 129 -23.95 17.73 15.46
#